data_AF-Q8H0R9-F1
#
_entry.id   AF-Q8H0R9-F1
#
_cell.length_a   1.000
_cell.length_b   1.000
_cell.length_c   1.000
_cell.angle_alpha   90.00
_cell.angle_beta   90.00
_cell.angle_gamma   90.00
#
_symmetry.space_group_name_H-M   'P 1'
#
loop_
_entity.id
_entity.type
_entity.pdbx_description
1 polymer ?
#
loop_
_entity_poly.entity_id
_entity_poly.type
_entity_poly.pdbx_seq_one_letter_code
_entity_poly.pdbx_strand_id
1 'polypeptide(L)'
;GVMSQQCKSLVDQYGKSMIEMLLSEEQPEKICSQMKLCSFDGSHDTSMIIESVVDKSKGKSSGLHDEMCTMCQMAVVWMQNQIRQNETEENIINYVDKLCERLPSPM
;
A
#
# COMPACT_ATOMS: atom_id res chain seq x y z
N GLY A 1 -17.23 -0.17 0.53
CA GLY A 1 -17.06 -1.36 1.40
C GLY A 1 -15.92 -1.14 2.38
N VAL A 2 -15.70 -2.09 3.29
CA VAL A 2 -14.69 -2.00 4.36
C VAL A 2 -13.29 -1.70 3.79
N MET A 3 -12.92 -2.36 2.69
CA MET A 3 -11.64 -2.14 2.00
C MET A 3 -11.44 -0.72 1.48
N SER A 4 -12.49 -0.13 0.92
CA SER A 4 -12.47 1.25 0.45
C SER A 4 -12.25 2.22 1.62
N GLN A 5 -12.94 2.00 2.75
CA GLN A 5 -12.78 2.84 3.93
C GLN A 5 -11.38 2.74 4.55
N GLN A 6 -10.81 1.54 4.59
CA GLN A 6 -9.45 1.33 5.08
C GLN A 6 -8.41 1.99 4.18
N CYS A 7 -8.57 1.88 2.85
CA CYS A 7 -7.72 2.57 1.89
C CYS A 7 -7.80 4.10 2.06
N LYS A 8 -9.00 4.67 2.14
CA LYS A 8 -9.17 6.11 2.38
C LYS A 8 -8.53 6.55 3.70
N SER A 9 -8.72 5.77 4.77
CA SER A 9 -8.11 6.05 6.07
C SER A 9 -6.57 6.02 6.02
N LEU A 10 -5.99 5.17 5.17
CA LEU A 10 -4.55 5.12 4.94
C LEU A 10 -4.10 6.36 4.15
N VAL A 11 -4.79 6.71 3.07
CA VAL A 11 -4.47 7.90 2.26
C VAL A 11 -4.57 9.18 3.10
N ASP A 12 -5.60 9.32 3.91
CA ASP A 12 -5.84 10.49 4.75
C ASP A 12 -4.79 10.64 5.85
N GLN A 13 -4.39 9.55 6.49
CA GLN A 13 -3.40 9.59 7.59
C GLN A 13 -1.96 9.65 7.10
N TYR A 14 -1.68 8.99 5.98
CA TYR A 14 -0.31 8.65 5.59
C TYR A 14 0.08 9.17 4.21
N GLY A 15 -0.89 9.57 3.36
CA GLY A 15 -0.64 9.93 1.97
C GLY A 15 0.37 11.06 1.80
N LYS A 16 0.30 12.10 2.64
CA LYS A 16 1.28 13.19 2.61
C LYS A 16 2.70 12.71 2.95
N SER A 17 2.84 11.95 4.04
CA SER A 17 4.15 11.41 4.43
C SER A 17 4.70 10.44 3.40
N MET A 18 3.85 9.63 2.76
CA MET A 18 4.25 8.75 1.65
C MET A 18 4.80 9.56 0.47
N ILE A 19 4.15 10.66 0.11
CA ILE A 19 4.61 11.56 -0.97
C ILE A 19 5.95 12.22 -0.59
N GLU A 20 6.08 12.76 0.63
CA GLU A 20 7.31 13.39 1.11
C GLU A 20 8.51 12.42 1.11
N MET A 21 8.29 11.17 1.54
CA MET A 21 9.32 10.12 1.49
C MET A 21 9.69 9.75 0.05
N LEU A 22 8.70 9.63 -0.85
CA LEU A 22 8.95 9.38 -2.28
C LEU A 22 9.74 10.52 -2.95
N LEU A 23 9.45 11.77 -2.59
CA LEU A 23 10.19 12.95 -3.06
C LEU A 23 11.62 13.01 -2.49
N SER A 24 11.83 12.41 -1.32
CA SER A 24 13.16 12.24 -0.69
C SER A 24 13.94 11.04 -1.26
N GLU A 25 13.52 10.52 -2.41
CA GLU A 25 14.11 9.36 -3.11
C GLU A 25 14.09 8.07 -2.29
N GLU A 26 13.14 7.92 -1.36
CA GLU A 26 12.99 6.70 -0.60
C GLU A 26 12.40 5.56 -1.45
N GLN A 27 12.91 4.34 -1.26
CA GLN A 27 12.43 3.16 -1.95
C GLN A 27 11.02 2.77 -1.49
N PRO A 28 10.07 2.52 -2.41
CA PRO A 28 8.69 2.16 -2.09
C PRO A 28 8.51 1.02 -1.07
N GLU A 29 9.37 0.01 -1.12
CA GLU A 29 9.34 -1.14 -0.20
C GLU A 29 9.70 -0.77 1.24
N LYS A 30 10.56 0.25 1.41
CA LYS A 30 10.99 0.73 2.72
C LYS A 30 9.93 1.61 3.36
N ILE A 31 9.23 2.43 2.57
CA ILE A 31 8.19 3.35 3.05
C ILE A 31 7.15 2.60 3.89
N CYS A 32 6.54 1.55 3.34
CA CYS A 32 5.51 0.80 4.07
C CYS A 32 6.00 0.13 5.36
N SER A 33 7.28 -0.18 5.41
CA SER A 33 7.94 -0.80 6.55
C SER A 33 8.31 0.22 7.63
N GLN A 34 8.80 1.39 7.22
CA GLN A 34 9.03 2.52 8.13
C GLN A 34 7.75 2.98 8.81
N MET A 35 6.64 2.94 8.07
CA MET A 35 5.31 3.26 8.58
C MET A 35 4.71 2.14 9.43
N LYS A 36 5.44 1.02 9.62
CA LYS A 36 5.01 -0.18 10.36
C LYS A 36 3.71 -0.79 9.83
N LEU A 37 3.40 -0.53 8.56
CA LEU A 37 2.26 -1.12 7.85
C LEU A 37 2.64 -2.50 7.29
N CYS A 38 3.91 -2.71 6.97
CA CYS A 38 4.50 -3.99 6.64
C CYS A 38 5.49 -4.42 7.72
N SER A 39 5.48 -5.71 8.06
CA SER A 39 6.56 -6.33 8.82
C SER A 39 7.67 -6.73 7.85
N PHE A 40 8.90 -6.24 8.09
CA PHE A 40 10.09 -6.67 7.35
C PHE A 40 10.49 -8.07 7.83
N ASP A 41 9.72 -9.10 7.45
CA ASP A 41 10.23 -10.46 7.48
C ASP A 41 10.97 -10.61 6.15
N GLY A 42 12.30 -10.79 6.17
CA GLY A 42 13.20 -10.69 5.02
C GLY A 42 13.01 -11.75 3.92
N SER A 43 11.78 -12.07 3.55
CA SER A 43 11.35 -13.11 2.63
C SER A 43 10.27 -12.67 1.63
N HIS A 44 9.85 -11.41 1.61
CA HIS A 44 8.93 -10.90 0.58
C HIS A 44 9.65 -10.02 -0.45
N ASP A 45 10.68 -10.61 -1.05
CA ASP A 45 11.25 -10.12 -2.30
C ASP A 45 10.44 -10.74 -3.44
N THR A 46 9.64 -9.91 -4.12
CA THR A 46 8.93 -10.18 -5.38
C THR A 46 8.01 -11.41 -5.43
N SER A 47 6.71 -11.18 -5.60
CA SER A 47 6.09 -11.37 -6.91
C SER A 47 4.57 -11.40 -6.78
N MET A 48 3.91 -10.67 -7.65
CA MET A 48 2.56 -11.00 -8.08
C MET A 48 2.61 -12.37 -8.79
N ILE A 49 2.63 -13.47 -8.04
CA ILE A 49 2.35 -14.79 -8.61
C ILE A 49 1.31 -15.44 -7.73
N ILE A 50 0.20 -15.74 -8.38
CA ILE A 50 -0.83 -16.67 -7.93
C ILE A 50 -0.13 -17.94 -7.45
N GLU A 51 0.00 -18.12 -6.14
CA GLU A 51 0.39 -19.40 -5.56
C GLU A 51 -0.84 -20.02 -4.89
N SER A 52 -1.60 -20.69 -5.75
CA SER A 52 -2.54 -21.73 -5.38
C SER A 52 -1.80 -22.85 -4.62
N VAL A 53 -2.34 -23.20 -3.45
CA VAL A 53 -2.23 -24.50 -2.75
C VAL A 53 -0.85 -25.15 -2.70
N VAL A 54 -0.09 -24.98 -1.60
CA VAL A 54 0.36 -26.08 -0.72
C VAL A 54 0.70 -25.55 0.68
N ASP A 55 0.22 -26.27 1.69
CA ASP A 55 0.44 -26.15 3.13
C ASP A 55 1.89 -25.81 3.55
N LYS A 56 2.08 -24.67 4.24
CA LYS A 56 3.11 -24.52 5.29
C LYS A 56 2.56 -23.70 6.45
N SER A 57 2.10 -24.45 7.44
CA SER A 57 2.03 -24.10 8.85
C SER A 57 3.27 -23.33 9.36
N LYS A 58 3.26 -22.01 9.22
CA LYS A 58 3.96 -21.05 10.09
C LYS A 58 2.97 -19.93 10.40
N GLY A 59 2.80 -19.62 11.69
CA GLY A 59 1.63 -18.93 12.22
C GLY A 59 1.24 -17.68 11.45
N LYS A 60 0.17 -17.79 10.63
CA LYS A 60 -0.60 -16.67 10.12
C LYS A 60 -1.42 -16.07 11.25
N SER A 61 -0.78 -15.39 12.19
CA SER A 61 -1.48 -14.33 12.90
C SER A 61 -1.41 -13.09 12.01
N SER A 62 -2.59 -12.60 11.59
CA SER A 62 -2.84 -11.26 11.03
C SER A 62 -3.17 -11.17 9.54
N GLY A 63 -4.32 -11.71 9.12
CA GLY A 63 -4.91 -11.37 7.81
C GLY A 63 -5.13 -9.86 7.60
N LEU A 64 -5.31 -9.09 8.69
CA LEU A 64 -5.48 -7.63 8.66
C LEU A 64 -4.17 -6.86 8.42
N HIS A 65 -3.04 -7.36 8.92
CA HIS A 65 -1.73 -6.68 8.80
C HIS A 65 -1.16 -6.89 7.38
N ASP A 66 -1.39 -8.07 6.81
CA ASP A 66 -1.04 -8.40 5.43
C ASP A 66 -1.85 -7.55 4.42
N GLU A 67 -3.13 -7.31 4.73
CA GLU A 67 -4.03 -6.47 3.93
C GLU A 67 -3.64 -4.98 3.94
N MET A 68 -3.29 -4.44 5.12
CA MET A 68 -2.78 -3.06 5.26
C MET A 68 -1.41 -2.87 4.60
N CYS A 69 -0.53 -3.86 4.70
CA CYS A 69 0.75 -3.87 3.98
C CYS A 69 0.53 -3.81 2.47
N THR A 70 -0.34 -4.68 1.96
CA THR A 70 -0.70 -4.75 0.54
C THR A 70 -1.29 -3.43 0.03
N MET A 71 -2.19 -2.80 0.79
CA MET A 71 -2.74 -1.48 0.45
C MET A 71 -1.67 -0.39 0.45
N CYS A 72 -0.74 -0.41 1.42
CA CYS A 72 0.37 0.52 1.43
C CYS A 72 1.24 0.38 0.18
N GLN A 73 1.63 -0.85 -0.18
CA GLN A 73 2.47 -1.10 -1.36
C GLN A 73 1.80 -0.59 -2.64
N MET A 74 0.50 -0.85 -2.81
CA MET A 74 -0.26 -0.31 -3.93
C MET A 74 -0.30 1.21 -3.94
N ALA A 75 -0.60 1.84 -2.78
CA ALA A 75 -0.67 3.29 -2.66
C ALA A 75 0.65 3.95 -3.02
N VAL A 76 1.77 3.43 -2.51
CA VAL A 76 3.10 3.98 -2.79
C VAL A 76 3.46 3.86 -4.27
N VAL A 77 3.13 2.75 -4.94
CA VAL A 77 3.34 2.60 -6.39
C VAL A 77 2.47 3.59 -7.18
N TRP A 78 1.21 3.76 -6.80
CA TRP A 78 0.30 4.71 -7.45
C TRP A 78 0.76 6.16 -7.28
N MET A 79 1.21 6.53 -6.08
CA MET A 79 1.77 7.86 -5.80
C MET A 79 3.05 8.08 -6.60
N GLN A 80 3.96 7.10 -6.63
CA GLN A 80 5.20 7.20 -7.39
C GLN A 80 4.94 7.43 -8.88
N ASN A 81 3.92 6.78 -9.45
CA ASN A 81 3.53 6.99 -10.84
C ASN A 81 3.04 8.43 -11.13
N GLN A 82 2.34 9.05 -10.19
CA GLN A 82 1.88 10.44 -10.33
C GLN A 82 3.03 11.44 -10.10
N ILE A 83 3.93 11.16 -9.14
CA ILE A 83 5.14 11.98 -8.92
C ILE A 83 6.01 12.00 -10.19
N ARG A 84 6.18 10.86 -10.87
CA ARG A 84 6.90 10.79 -12.16
C ARG A 84 6.26 11.64 -13.27
N GLN A 85 4.97 11.95 -13.15
CA GLN A 85 4.25 12.84 -14.05
C GLN A 85 4.33 14.31 -13.63
N ASN A 86 5.10 14.63 -12.58
CA ASN A 86 5.21 15.97 -11.98
C ASN A 86 3.85 16.55 -11.55
N GLU A 87 2.95 15.68 -11.07
CA GLU A 87 1.68 16.10 -10.49
C GLU A 87 1.87 16.78 -9.13
N THR A 88 0.90 17.60 -8.74
CA THR A 88 0.89 18.24 -7.41
C THR A 88 0.52 17.23 -6.33
N GLU A 89 0.95 17.48 -5.08
CA GLU A 89 0.58 16.66 -3.91
C GLU A 89 -0.94 16.42 -3.84
N GLU A 90 -1.73 17.47 -4.05
CA GLU A 90 -3.20 17.40 -4.06
C GLU A 90 -3.73 16.48 -5.18
N ASN A 91 -3.20 16.58 -6.40
CA ASN A 91 -3.61 15.72 -7.51
C ASN A 91 -3.23 14.25 -7.26
N ILE A 92 -2.07 14.01 -6.66
CA ILE A 92 -1.60 12.67 -6.28
C ILE A 92 -2.57 12.05 -5.26
N ILE A 93 -2.89 12.78 -4.18
CA ILE A 93 -3.81 12.31 -3.14
C ILE A 93 -5.20 12.04 -3.74
N ASN A 94 -5.72 12.98 -4.52
CA ASN A 94 -7.02 12.82 -5.19
C ASN A 94 -7.06 11.63 -6.16
N TYR A 95 -5.95 11.35 -6.85
CA TYR A 95 -5.84 10.19 -7.72
C TYR A 95 -5.93 8.88 -6.92
N VAL A 96 -5.20 8.78 -5.81
CA VAL A 96 -5.20 7.58 -4.96
C VAL A 96 -6.56 7.39 -4.26
N ASP A 97 -7.20 8.47 -3.79
CA ASP A 97 -8.55 8.40 -3.19
C ASP A 97 -9.58 7.83 -4.18
N LYS A 98 -9.53 8.26 -5.45
CA LYS A 98 -10.36 7.70 -6.52
C LYS A 98 -10.07 6.23 -6.80
N LEU A 99 -8.87 5.74 -6.52
CA LEU A 99 -8.55 4.31 -6.61
C LEU A 99 -9.11 3.55 -5.41
N CYS A 100 -9.08 4.13 -4.22
CA CYS A 100 -9.73 3.55 -3.04
C CYS A 100 -11.24 3.33 -3.25
N GLU A 101 -11.92 4.18 -4.02
CA GLU A 101 -13.35 4.03 -4.35
C GLU A 101 -13.64 2.86 -5.30
N ARG A 102 -12.65 2.44 -6.07
CA ARG A 102 -12.77 1.32 -7.02
C ARG A 102 -12.48 -0.03 -6.40
N LEU A 103 -12.04 -0.07 -5.14
CA LEU A 103 -11.78 -1.32 -4.44
C LEU A 103 -13.09 -2.10 -4.23
N PRO A 104 -13.12 -3.41 -4.55
CA PRO A 104 -14.32 -4.22 -4.40
C PRO A 104 -14.74 -4.22 -2.93
N SER A 105 -16.04 -4.06 -2.71
CA SER A 105 -16.60 -4.22 -1.37
C SER A 105 -16.79 -5.71 -1.12
N PRO A 106 -16.22 -6.29 -0.05
CA PRO A 106 -16.61 -7.63 0.36
C PRO A 106 -18.12 -7.62 0.65
N MET A 107 -18.86 -8.53 0.01
CA MET A 107 -20.28 -8.75 0.28
C MET A 107 -20.48 -9.48 1.61
#